data_AF-A0A1D2V9X7-F1
#
_entry.id   AF-A0A1D2V9X7-F1
#
_cell.length_a   1.000
_cell.length_b   1.000
_cell.length_c   1.000
_cell.angle_alpha   90.00
_cell.angle_beta   90.00
_cell.angle_gamma   90.00
#
_symmetry.space_group_name_H-M   'P 1'
#
loop_
_entity.id
_entity.type
_entity.pdbx_description
1 polymer ?
#
loop_
_entity_poly.entity_id
_entity_poly.type
_entity_poly.pdbx_seq_one_letter_code
_entity_poly.pdbx_strand_id
1 'polypeptide(L)'
;MASTTLFVDLEPQLNKDGSLPLTPYNLYVLFGDFLKNWLNIVCFYKGLYPKHSFSLNKYNYMGLVVPVNRNPKVLKWQDDFVLNFIRNLINVNLTPNDPKNKNNFQRLSLVIFKNREKKEITERLVIDLNNFYVVNDPKIIKKTLSKEFNLTWDIIYENFRAYVFQLLSVIDDKNKRDPNADESSTFEIFLETTGEAHINKNDNNWVLNYSKNIVNPQTNTIYNKNKSKIAIEPLYPVSVGPLVFDSFIETIAD
;
A
#
# COMPACT_ATOMS: atom_id res chain seq x y z
N MET A 1 23.82 -20.57 13.63
CA MET A 1 23.18 -19.32 13.18
C MET A 1 21.72 -19.63 12.93
N ALA A 2 20.81 -19.16 13.79
CA ALA A 2 19.38 -19.42 13.62
C ALA A 2 18.83 -18.44 12.57
N SER A 3 18.52 -18.97 11.39
CA SER A 3 17.65 -18.29 10.43
C SER A 3 16.26 -18.24 11.06
N THR A 4 15.93 -17.11 11.67
CA THR A 4 14.61 -16.92 12.27
C THR A 4 13.69 -16.54 11.13
N THR A 5 12.94 -17.51 10.62
CA THR A 5 11.85 -17.30 9.66
C THR A 5 10.76 -16.50 10.38
N LEU A 6 10.91 -15.17 10.40
CA LEU A 6 10.24 -14.30 11.38
C LEU A 6 8.76 -14.04 11.12
N PHE A 7 8.22 -14.44 9.97
CA PHE A 7 6.87 -14.06 9.57
C PHE A 7 6.23 -15.19 8.78
N VAL A 8 5.73 -16.24 9.44
CA VAL A 8 4.95 -17.29 8.74
C VAL A 8 3.57 -16.75 8.36
N ASP A 9 2.96 -15.94 9.24
CA ASP A 9 1.68 -15.26 9.02
C ASP A 9 1.72 -13.80 9.53
N LEU A 10 0.90 -12.92 8.94
CA LEU A 10 0.69 -11.52 9.39
C LEU A 10 -0.47 -11.49 10.40
N GLU A 11 -0.26 -12.09 11.58
CA GLU A 11 -1.25 -12.06 12.66
C GLU A 11 -0.76 -11.19 13.83
N PRO A 12 -1.64 -10.43 14.49
CA PRO A 12 -1.23 -9.62 15.63
C PRO A 12 -0.67 -10.47 16.79
N GLN A 13 0.47 -10.06 17.36
CA GLN A 13 1.02 -10.63 18.58
C GLN A 13 0.41 -9.93 19.80
N LEU A 14 -0.40 -10.65 20.57
CA LEU A 14 -1.07 -10.13 21.76
C LEU A 14 -0.23 -10.35 23.02
N ASN A 15 -0.43 -9.47 24.01
CA ASN A 15 0.04 -9.70 25.38
C ASN A 15 -0.73 -10.87 26.02
N LYS A 16 -0.24 -11.38 27.16
CA LYS A 16 -0.90 -12.46 27.90
C LYS A 16 -2.32 -12.13 28.35
N ASP A 17 -2.62 -10.85 28.53
CA ASP A 17 -3.94 -10.33 28.92
C ASP A 17 -4.87 -10.08 27.70
N GLY A 18 -4.41 -10.42 26.48
CA GLY A 18 -5.16 -10.20 25.24
C GLY A 18 -5.05 -8.77 24.69
N SER A 19 -4.38 -7.85 25.38
CA SER A 19 -4.16 -6.49 24.87
C SER A 19 -3.20 -6.51 23.67
N LEU A 20 -3.40 -5.60 22.71
CA LEU A 20 -2.52 -5.45 21.56
C LEU A 20 -1.35 -4.51 21.89
N PRO A 21 -0.12 -5.01 22.10
CA PRO A 21 1.02 -4.16 22.38
C PRO A 21 1.44 -3.37 21.14
N LEU A 22 1.84 -2.11 21.34
CA LEU A 22 2.35 -1.27 20.26
C LEU A 22 3.83 -1.59 19.98
N THR A 23 4.06 -2.69 19.28
CA THR A 23 5.38 -3.15 18.80
C THR A 23 5.55 -2.84 17.32
N PRO A 24 6.79 -2.79 16.78
CA PRO A 24 7.00 -2.67 15.34
C PRO A 24 6.27 -3.73 14.53
N TYR A 25 6.26 -4.98 15.02
CA TYR A 25 5.57 -6.08 14.33
C TYR A 25 4.07 -5.82 14.18
N ASN A 26 3.38 -5.51 15.28
CA ASN A 26 1.94 -5.23 15.23
C ASN A 26 1.62 -3.99 14.40
N LEU A 27 2.54 -3.04 14.33
CA LEU A 27 2.41 -1.87 13.46
C LEU A 27 2.51 -2.24 11.98
N TYR A 28 3.41 -3.15 11.60
CA TYR A 28 3.49 -3.67 10.22
C TYR A 28 2.30 -4.56 9.86
N VAL A 29 1.77 -5.35 10.81
CA VAL A 29 0.53 -6.09 10.62
C VAL A 29 -0.62 -5.12 10.32
N LEU A 30 -0.75 -4.06 11.12
CA LEU A 30 -1.75 -3.02 10.88
C LEU A 30 -1.56 -2.31 9.52
N PHE A 31 -0.31 -2.02 9.13
CA PHE A 31 -0.03 -1.46 7.82
C PHE A 31 -0.38 -2.43 6.69
N GLY A 32 -0.20 -3.74 6.88
CA GLY A 32 -0.69 -4.76 5.97
C GLY A 32 -2.21 -4.73 5.83
N ASP A 33 -2.94 -4.67 6.95
CA ASP A 33 -4.41 -4.54 6.93
C ASP A 33 -4.87 -3.25 6.25
N PHE A 34 -4.15 -2.15 6.45
CA PHE A 34 -4.36 -0.91 5.72
C PHE A 34 -4.24 -1.12 4.20
N LEU A 35 -3.19 -1.78 3.72
CA LEU A 35 -2.99 -2.04 2.29
C LEU A 35 -4.12 -2.92 1.72
N LYS A 36 -4.60 -3.92 2.45
CA LYS A 36 -5.75 -4.74 2.01
C LYS A 36 -7.01 -3.89 1.85
N ASN A 37 -7.29 -3.00 2.81
CA ASN A 37 -8.45 -2.12 2.76
C ASN A 37 -8.31 -1.07 1.65
N TRP A 38 -7.11 -0.51 1.47
CA TRP A 38 -6.79 0.37 0.36
C TRP A 38 -7.08 -0.29 -1.00
N LEU A 39 -6.61 -1.53 -1.20
CA LEU A 39 -6.89 -2.28 -2.43
C LEU A 39 -8.39 -2.51 -2.65
N ASN A 40 -9.13 -2.90 -1.61
CA ASN A 40 -10.57 -3.15 -1.73
C ASN A 40 -11.36 -1.87 -2.03
N ILE A 41 -11.01 -0.74 -1.38
CA ILE A 41 -11.61 0.56 -1.65
C ILE A 41 -11.41 0.92 -3.12
N VAL A 42 -10.17 0.91 -3.60
CA VAL A 42 -9.85 1.25 -4.99
C VAL A 42 -10.58 0.33 -5.95
N CYS A 43 -10.53 -0.99 -5.72
CA CYS A 43 -11.17 -1.98 -6.57
C CYS A 43 -12.69 -1.82 -6.68
N PHE A 44 -13.36 -1.52 -5.56
CA PHE A 44 -14.81 -1.33 -5.55
C PHE A 44 -15.22 -0.03 -6.23
N TYR A 45 -14.62 1.09 -5.83
CA TYR A 45 -15.05 2.40 -6.31
C TYR A 45 -14.60 2.68 -7.75
N LYS A 46 -13.50 2.08 -8.21
CA LYS A 46 -13.05 2.19 -9.60
C LYS A 46 -13.63 1.10 -10.52
N GLY A 47 -14.53 0.26 -10.01
CA GLY A 47 -15.20 -0.76 -10.83
C GLY A 47 -14.28 -1.87 -11.36
N LEU A 48 -13.12 -2.10 -10.73
CA LEU A 48 -12.15 -3.11 -11.16
C LEU A 48 -12.65 -4.54 -10.92
N TYR A 49 -13.67 -4.69 -10.07
CA TYR A 49 -14.43 -5.90 -9.88
C TYR A 49 -15.93 -5.56 -9.77
N PRO A 50 -16.84 -6.49 -10.10
CA PRO A 50 -18.28 -6.25 -9.99
C PRO A 50 -18.69 -5.86 -8.56
N LYS A 51 -19.48 -4.81 -8.39
CA LYS A 51 -19.90 -4.30 -7.06
C LYS A 51 -20.55 -5.36 -6.17
N HIS A 52 -21.31 -6.28 -6.75
CA HIS A 52 -21.96 -7.38 -6.03
C HIS A 52 -20.96 -8.40 -5.44
N SER A 53 -19.70 -8.39 -5.87
CA SER A 53 -18.64 -9.22 -5.27
C SER A 53 -18.17 -8.69 -3.91
N PHE A 54 -18.55 -7.47 -3.51
CA PHE A 54 -18.13 -6.87 -2.26
C PHE A 54 -19.22 -6.95 -1.18
N SER A 55 -18.80 -7.01 0.08
CA SER A 55 -19.64 -6.77 1.25
C SER A 55 -19.43 -5.35 1.76
N LEU A 56 -20.51 -4.63 2.01
CA LEU A 56 -20.51 -3.33 2.69
C LEU A 56 -21.04 -3.54 4.10
N ASN A 57 -20.15 -3.91 5.02
CA ASN A 57 -20.53 -4.08 6.42
C ASN A 57 -20.47 -2.71 7.12
N LYS A 58 -21.47 -2.40 7.94
CA LYS A 58 -21.49 -1.16 8.73
C LYS A 58 -20.30 -1.19 9.71
N TYR A 59 -19.27 -0.38 9.44
CA TYR A 59 -18.06 -0.17 10.28
C TYR A 59 -17.05 -1.33 10.32
N ASN A 60 -16.37 -1.59 9.21
CA ASN A 60 -15.38 -2.66 9.13
C ASN A 60 -13.91 -2.20 9.12
N TYR A 61 -13.63 -0.90 9.06
CA TYR A 61 -12.25 -0.41 9.19
C TYR A 61 -12.19 0.97 9.86
N MET A 62 -11.60 1.05 11.05
CA MET A 62 -11.40 2.31 11.81
C MET A 62 -12.66 3.17 11.94
N GLY A 63 -13.82 2.55 12.13
CA GLY A 63 -15.10 3.26 12.23
C GLY A 63 -15.64 3.82 10.90
N LEU A 64 -15.15 3.32 9.76
CA LEU A 64 -15.64 3.63 8.42
C LEU A 64 -16.25 2.40 7.74
N VAL A 65 -17.18 2.64 6.83
CA VAL A 65 -17.76 1.63 5.94
C VAL A 65 -16.85 1.51 4.73
N VAL A 66 -16.11 0.40 4.63
CA VAL A 66 -15.26 0.09 3.49
C VAL A 66 -15.75 -1.18 2.79
N PRO A 67 -15.63 -1.28 1.47
CA PRO A 67 -15.96 -2.52 0.75
C PRO A 67 -14.91 -3.59 1.04
N VAL A 68 -15.32 -4.85 1.10
CA VAL A 68 -14.42 -6.02 1.17
C VAL A 68 -14.85 -7.05 0.14
N ASN A 69 -13.94 -7.45 -0.75
CA ASN A 69 -14.24 -8.45 -1.77
C ASN A 69 -14.51 -9.81 -1.12
N ARG A 70 -15.49 -10.55 -1.61
CA ARG A 70 -15.88 -11.87 -1.09
C ARG A 70 -15.36 -13.02 -1.95
N ASN A 71 -14.72 -12.71 -3.08
CA ASN A 71 -14.16 -13.73 -3.96
C ASN A 71 -12.91 -14.36 -3.31
N PRO A 72 -12.91 -15.67 -3.01
CA PRO A 72 -11.80 -16.32 -2.32
C PRO A 72 -10.45 -16.19 -3.03
N LYS A 73 -10.45 -16.13 -4.37
CA LYS A 73 -9.22 -15.97 -5.15
C LYS A 73 -8.64 -14.56 -5.02
N VAL A 74 -9.51 -13.56 -4.97
CA VAL A 74 -9.09 -12.15 -4.78
C VAL A 74 -8.58 -11.94 -3.36
N LEU A 75 -9.29 -12.47 -2.36
CA LEU A 75 -8.86 -12.42 -0.96
C LEU A 75 -7.49 -13.07 -0.78
N LYS A 76 -7.32 -14.31 -1.28
CA LYS A 76 -6.03 -15.00 -1.23
C LYS A 76 -4.92 -14.20 -1.92
N TRP A 77 -5.19 -13.67 -3.11
CA TRP A 77 -4.22 -12.84 -3.82
C TRP A 77 -3.84 -11.58 -3.03
N GLN A 78 -4.80 -10.91 -2.38
CA GLN A 78 -4.54 -9.74 -1.53
C GLN A 78 -3.69 -10.12 -0.31
N ASP A 79 -3.99 -11.25 0.33
CA ASP A 79 -3.22 -11.76 1.47
C ASP A 79 -1.79 -12.11 1.07
N ASP A 80 -1.63 -12.87 -0.02
CA ASP A 80 -0.32 -13.27 -0.57
C ASP A 80 0.48 -12.02 -0.96
N PHE A 81 -0.13 -11.05 -1.64
CA PHE A 81 0.50 -9.78 -2.02
C PHE A 81 0.96 -8.98 -0.81
N VAL A 82 0.09 -8.75 0.17
CA VAL A 82 0.42 -7.94 1.36
C VAL A 82 1.49 -8.62 2.21
N LEU A 83 1.38 -9.94 2.41
CA LEU A 83 2.38 -10.73 3.12
C LEU A 83 3.74 -10.62 2.44
N ASN A 84 3.75 -10.76 1.12
CA ASN A 84 4.95 -10.63 0.31
C ASN A 84 5.57 -9.23 0.43
N PHE A 85 4.76 -8.20 0.27
CA PHE A 85 5.17 -6.80 0.35
C PHE A 85 5.77 -6.48 1.72
N ILE A 86 5.07 -6.80 2.81
CA ILE A 86 5.53 -6.52 4.18
C ILE A 86 6.80 -7.32 4.51
N ARG A 87 6.88 -8.61 4.11
CA ARG A 87 8.10 -9.40 4.30
C ARG A 87 9.29 -8.78 3.58
N ASN A 88 9.14 -8.34 2.34
CA ASN A 88 10.25 -7.71 1.62
C ASN A 88 10.60 -6.32 2.20
N LEU A 89 9.59 -5.53 2.60
CA LEU A 89 9.80 -4.25 3.29
C LEU A 89 10.60 -4.43 4.59
N ILE A 90 10.40 -5.51 5.34
CA ILE A 90 11.14 -5.78 6.58
C ILE A 90 12.50 -6.46 6.28
N ASN A 91 12.52 -7.54 5.50
CA ASN A 91 13.69 -8.40 5.30
C ASN A 91 14.83 -7.74 4.52
N VAL A 92 14.52 -6.90 3.54
CA VAL A 92 15.54 -6.17 2.76
C VAL A 92 16.37 -5.24 3.66
N ASN A 93 15.87 -4.94 4.87
CA ASN A 93 16.52 -4.05 5.81
C ASN A 93 17.16 -4.76 7.04
N LEU A 94 17.19 -6.11 7.06
CA LEU A 94 17.72 -6.93 8.16
C LEU A 94 19.13 -7.50 7.92
N THR A 95 19.89 -7.03 6.92
CA THR A 95 21.32 -7.37 6.81
C THR A 95 22.09 -6.79 8.01
N PRO A 96 22.59 -7.61 8.95
CA PRO A 96 22.95 -7.15 10.31
C PRO A 96 24.15 -6.22 10.42
N ASN A 97 24.84 -5.91 9.31
CA ASN A 97 26.13 -5.21 9.32
C ASN A 97 26.15 -3.92 8.48
N ASP A 98 25.01 -3.46 7.95
CA ASP A 98 24.96 -2.17 7.25
C ASP A 98 24.13 -1.13 8.03
N PRO A 99 24.77 -0.19 8.76
CA PRO A 99 24.08 0.91 9.43
C PRO A 99 23.40 1.88 8.44
N LYS A 100 23.50 1.64 7.12
CA LYS A 100 22.83 2.37 6.06
C LYS A 100 21.68 1.60 5.40
N ASN A 101 21.09 0.58 6.04
CA ASN A 101 19.86 -0.07 5.57
C ASN A 101 18.67 0.93 5.59
N LYS A 102 18.69 1.85 4.61
CA LYS A 102 17.60 2.74 4.27
C LYS A 102 16.53 1.91 3.60
N ASN A 103 15.28 2.26 3.87
CA ASN A 103 14.14 1.70 3.17
C ASN A 103 14.40 1.74 1.65
N ASN A 104 14.51 0.56 1.05
CA ASN A 104 14.72 0.44 -0.39
C ASN A 104 13.44 0.60 -1.19
N PHE A 105 12.27 0.65 -0.55
CA PHE A 105 10.98 0.79 -1.21
C PHE A 105 10.65 2.27 -1.33
N GLN A 106 10.57 2.79 -2.55
CA GLN A 106 10.29 4.20 -2.79
C GLN A 106 8.81 4.45 -2.97
N ARG A 107 8.14 3.65 -3.81
CA ARG A 107 6.72 3.86 -4.12
C ARG A 107 6.01 2.56 -4.37
N LEU A 108 4.81 2.45 -3.83
CA LEU A 108 3.84 1.46 -4.23
C LEU A 108 2.80 2.14 -5.12
N SER A 109 2.50 1.57 -6.28
CA SER A 109 1.54 2.16 -7.22
C SER A 109 0.54 1.13 -7.72
N LEU A 110 -0.73 1.51 -7.76
CA LEU A 110 -1.77 0.79 -8.49
C LEU A 110 -2.08 1.60 -9.75
N VAL A 111 -1.84 1.02 -10.92
CA VAL A 111 -2.10 1.65 -12.21
C VAL A 111 -3.33 1.02 -12.84
N ILE A 112 -4.30 1.85 -13.21
CA ILE A 112 -5.55 1.43 -13.84
C ILE A 112 -5.43 1.60 -15.35
N PHE A 113 -5.75 0.54 -16.07
CA PHE A 113 -5.76 0.48 -17.51
C PHE A 113 -7.20 0.35 -18.01
N LYS A 114 -7.61 1.26 -18.90
CA LYS A 114 -8.86 1.12 -19.67
C LYS A 114 -8.77 -0.07 -20.61
N ASN A 115 -7.63 -0.20 -21.28
CA ASN A 115 -7.29 -1.33 -22.13
C ASN A 115 -5.84 -1.75 -21.87
N ARG A 116 -5.66 -2.92 -21.25
CA ARG A 116 -4.34 -3.46 -20.89
C ARG A 116 -3.46 -3.75 -22.10
N GLU A 117 -4.03 -4.31 -23.17
CA GLU A 117 -3.28 -4.67 -24.38
C GLU A 117 -2.72 -3.43 -25.08
N LYS A 118 -3.50 -2.34 -25.08
CA LYS A 118 -3.09 -1.04 -25.65
C LYS A 118 -2.27 -0.18 -24.69
N LYS A 119 -2.10 -0.61 -23.43
CA LYS A 119 -1.46 0.14 -22.34
C LYS A 119 -2.06 1.53 -22.14
N GLU A 120 -3.37 1.64 -22.28
CA GLU A 120 -4.10 2.90 -22.09
C GLU A 120 -4.38 3.11 -20.60
N ILE A 121 -3.58 3.97 -19.97
CA ILE A 121 -3.65 4.27 -18.53
C ILE A 121 -4.68 5.38 -18.31
N THR A 122 -5.54 5.21 -17.32
CA THR A 122 -6.49 6.25 -16.91
C THR A 122 -6.04 6.95 -15.64
N GLU A 123 -5.54 6.17 -14.69
CA GLU A 123 -5.22 6.67 -13.35
C GLU A 123 -4.11 5.84 -12.72
N ARG A 124 -3.34 6.49 -11.84
CA ARG A 124 -2.36 5.84 -10.99
C ARG A 124 -2.53 6.34 -9.57
N LEU A 125 -2.72 5.41 -8.63
CA LEU A 125 -2.77 5.71 -7.21
C LEU A 125 -1.43 5.34 -6.58
N VAL A 126 -0.80 6.28 -5.91
CA VAL A 126 0.56 6.16 -5.41
C VAL A 126 0.60 6.30 -3.89
N ILE A 127 1.32 5.39 -3.23
CA ILE A 127 1.79 5.52 -1.86
C ILE A 127 3.30 5.72 -1.94
N ASP A 128 3.78 6.91 -1.56
CA ASP A 128 5.19 7.28 -1.53
C ASP A 128 5.79 6.93 -0.16
N LEU A 129 6.73 5.99 -0.19
CA LEU A 129 7.37 5.37 0.97
C LEU A 129 8.79 5.92 1.19
N ASN A 130 9.22 6.97 0.49
CA ASN A 130 10.59 7.50 0.64
C ASN A 130 10.92 7.91 2.08
N ASN A 131 9.92 8.33 2.85
CA ASN A 131 10.05 8.71 4.26
C ASN A 131 9.71 7.58 5.24
N PHE A 132 9.28 6.41 4.74
CA PHE A 132 8.85 5.29 5.57
C PHE A 132 10.05 4.73 6.34
N TYR A 133 9.95 4.70 7.67
CA TYR A 133 11.05 4.28 8.53
C TYR A 133 10.88 2.83 8.94
N VAL A 134 11.72 1.95 8.40
CA VAL A 134 11.74 0.54 8.82
C VAL A 134 12.54 0.39 10.11
N VAL A 135 11.83 0.09 11.19
CA VAL A 135 12.40 -0.15 12.52
C VAL A 135 13.19 -1.46 12.52
N ASN A 136 14.52 -1.36 12.45
CA ASN A 136 15.45 -2.49 12.51
C ASN A 136 16.37 -2.48 13.73
N ASP A 137 16.30 -1.46 14.59
CA ASP A 137 17.12 -1.40 15.80
C ASP A 137 16.67 -2.50 16.79
N PRO A 138 17.53 -3.49 17.11
CA PRO A 138 17.21 -4.55 18.07
C PRO A 138 16.79 -4.05 19.45
N LYS A 139 17.22 -2.84 19.83
CA LYS A 139 16.83 -2.17 21.09
C LYS A 139 15.40 -1.64 21.02
N ILE A 140 14.94 -1.19 19.85
CA ILE A 140 13.59 -0.67 19.64
C ILE A 140 12.62 -1.81 19.36
N ILE A 141 13.04 -2.85 18.63
CA ILE A 141 12.24 -4.07 18.37
C ILE A 141 11.74 -4.73 19.66
N LYS A 142 12.55 -4.68 20.73
CA LYS A 142 12.21 -5.24 22.04
C LYS A 142 11.44 -4.28 22.96
N LYS A 143 11.27 -3.02 22.55
CA LYS A 143 10.57 -1.99 23.33
C LYS A 143 9.19 -1.70 22.74
N THR A 144 8.31 -1.17 23.58
CA THR A 144 7.05 -0.57 23.13
C THR A 144 7.36 0.76 22.44
N LEU A 145 6.84 0.95 21.22
CA LEU A 145 7.04 2.17 20.43
C LEU A 145 6.46 3.41 21.11
N SER A 146 5.51 3.22 22.04
CA SER A 146 4.85 4.30 22.77
C SER A 146 5.83 5.23 23.50
N LYS A 147 6.91 4.70 24.06
CA LYS A 147 7.90 5.51 24.81
C LYS A 147 8.89 6.24 23.91
N GLU A 148 9.21 5.67 22.75
CA GLU A 148 10.20 6.22 21.82
C GLU A 148 9.59 7.32 20.93
N PHE A 149 8.34 7.11 20.50
CA PHE A 149 7.66 7.99 19.52
C PHE A 149 6.47 8.76 20.11
N ASN A 150 6.23 8.68 21.43
CA ASN A 150 5.03 9.24 22.08
C ASN A 150 3.73 8.85 21.33
N LEU A 151 3.60 7.54 21.04
CA LEU A 151 2.62 7.00 20.11
C LEU A 151 1.57 6.14 20.84
N THR A 152 0.31 6.26 20.45
CA THR A 152 -0.80 5.41 20.91
C THR A 152 -1.54 4.81 19.72
N TRP A 153 -2.32 3.75 19.95
CA TRP A 153 -3.17 3.17 18.91
C TRP A 153 -4.18 4.18 18.36
N ASP A 154 -4.76 5.01 19.23
CA ASP A 154 -5.73 6.03 18.83
C ASP A 154 -5.14 7.01 17.81
N ILE A 155 -3.90 7.48 18.03
CA ILE A 155 -3.21 8.39 17.10
C ILE A 155 -3.02 7.72 15.74
N ILE A 156 -2.62 6.45 15.73
CA ILE A 156 -2.40 5.69 14.49
C ILE A 156 -3.71 5.46 13.74
N TYR A 157 -4.75 5.03 14.47
CA TYR A 157 -6.07 4.76 13.92
C TYR A 157 -6.71 6.03 13.35
N GLU A 158 -6.61 7.17 14.03
CA GLU A 158 -7.14 8.43 13.51
C GLU A 158 -6.39 8.91 12.26
N ASN A 159 -5.08 8.68 12.15
CA ASN A 159 -4.34 9.00 10.93
C ASN A 159 -4.77 8.12 9.74
N PHE A 160 -4.91 6.80 9.95
CA PHE A 160 -5.43 5.92 8.89
C PHE A 160 -6.89 6.22 8.56
N ARG A 161 -7.70 6.58 9.55
CA ARG A 161 -9.09 6.98 9.34
C ARG A 161 -9.18 8.26 8.51
N ALA A 162 -8.38 9.28 8.82
CA ALA A 162 -8.33 10.53 8.06
C ALA A 162 -7.91 10.26 6.61
N TYR A 163 -6.90 9.42 6.40
CA TYR A 163 -6.49 8.95 5.08
C TYR A 163 -7.62 8.28 4.31
N VAL A 164 -8.24 7.26 4.91
CA VAL A 164 -9.30 6.48 4.24
C VAL A 164 -10.50 7.38 3.94
N PHE A 165 -10.85 8.29 4.84
CA PHE A 165 -11.92 9.25 4.61
C PHE A 165 -11.62 10.15 3.40
N GLN A 166 -10.42 10.72 3.31
CA GLN A 166 -10.03 11.55 2.16
C GLN A 166 -9.99 10.74 0.86
N LEU A 167 -9.45 9.52 0.88
CA LEU A 167 -9.44 8.63 -0.28
C LEU A 167 -10.86 8.38 -0.80
N LEU A 168 -11.80 8.06 0.10
CA LEU A 168 -13.21 7.87 -0.26
C LEU A 168 -13.82 9.13 -0.86
N SER A 169 -13.58 10.29 -0.24
CA SER A 169 -14.09 11.58 -0.74
C SER A 169 -13.59 11.90 -2.14
N VAL A 170 -12.28 11.77 -2.37
CA VAL A 170 -11.66 12.08 -3.67
C VAL A 170 -12.17 11.12 -4.75
N ILE A 171 -12.27 9.82 -4.46
CA ILE A 171 -12.76 8.87 -5.46
C ILE A 171 -14.26 9.09 -5.75
N ASP A 172 -15.08 9.36 -4.73
CA ASP A 172 -16.51 9.62 -4.91
C ASP A 172 -16.75 10.87 -5.78
N ASP A 173 -15.99 11.95 -5.53
CA ASP A 173 -16.06 13.17 -6.33
C ASP A 173 -15.66 12.94 -7.79
N LYS A 174 -14.67 12.08 -8.05
CA LYS A 174 -14.30 11.68 -9.42
C LYS A 174 -15.36 10.83 -10.09
N ASN A 175 -15.93 9.85 -9.39
CA ASN A 175 -16.95 8.96 -9.94
C ASN A 175 -18.25 9.70 -10.33
N LYS A 176 -18.59 10.78 -9.61
CA LYS A 176 -19.71 11.65 -9.98
C LYS A 176 -19.47 12.39 -11.30
N ARG A 177 -18.22 12.67 -11.64
CA ARG A 177 -17.83 13.38 -12.88
C ARG A 177 -17.73 12.45 -14.08
N ASP A 178 -17.45 11.17 -13.87
CA ASP A 178 -17.43 10.14 -14.91
C ASP A 178 -18.22 8.88 -14.49
N PRO A 179 -19.55 8.89 -14.65
CA PRO A 179 -20.41 7.79 -14.24
C PRO A 179 -20.29 6.54 -15.13
N ASN A 180 -19.60 6.63 -16.26
CA ASN A 180 -19.44 5.54 -17.24
C ASN A 180 -18.08 4.84 -17.11
N ALA A 181 -17.41 4.91 -15.95
CA ALA A 181 -16.15 4.22 -15.70
C ALA A 181 -16.23 2.75 -16.20
N ASP A 182 -15.48 2.46 -17.26
CA ASP A 182 -15.59 1.24 -18.06
C ASP A 182 -15.44 0.00 -17.16
N GLU A 183 -16.49 -0.85 -17.13
CA GLU A 183 -16.50 -2.14 -16.42
C GLU A 183 -15.43 -3.12 -16.94
N SER A 184 -14.71 -2.78 -18.02
CA SER A 184 -13.60 -3.55 -18.58
C SER A 184 -12.22 -3.13 -18.08
N SER A 185 -12.15 -2.16 -17.16
CA SER A 185 -10.86 -1.68 -16.63
C SER A 185 -10.15 -2.78 -15.84
N THR A 186 -8.83 -2.81 -15.97
CA THR A 186 -7.96 -3.73 -15.21
C THR A 186 -6.87 -2.94 -14.52
N PHE A 187 -6.11 -3.58 -13.62
CA PHE A 187 -5.03 -2.89 -12.93
C PHE A 187 -3.78 -3.76 -12.80
N GLU A 188 -2.65 -3.09 -12.59
CA GLU A 188 -1.39 -3.72 -12.19
C GLU A 188 -0.80 -2.96 -11.01
N ILE A 189 -0.05 -3.68 -10.16
CA ILE A 189 0.68 -3.10 -9.04
C ILE A 189 2.16 -3.02 -9.40
N PHE A 190 2.75 -1.86 -9.14
CA PHE A 190 4.17 -1.59 -9.32
C PHE A 190 4.81 -1.22 -7.99
N LEU A 191 6.01 -1.74 -7.77
CA LEU A 191 6.87 -1.38 -6.66
C LEU A 191 8.14 -0.76 -7.22
N GLU A 192 8.37 0.51 -6.90
CA GLU A 192 9.60 1.23 -7.23
C GLU A 192 10.58 1.12 -6.06
N THR A 193 11.85 0.87 -6.36
CA THR A 193 12.89 0.66 -5.36
C THR A 193 14.18 1.44 -5.65
N THR A 194 14.94 1.80 -4.61
CA THR A 194 16.28 2.38 -4.78
C THR A 194 17.29 1.29 -5.16
N GLY A 195 17.78 1.33 -6.40
CA GLY A 195 18.82 0.41 -6.88
C GLY A 195 18.30 -1.00 -7.20
N GLU A 196 19.21 -1.97 -7.27
CA GLU A 196 18.85 -3.39 -7.37
C GLU A 196 18.25 -3.83 -6.03
N ALA A 197 16.94 -3.66 -5.86
CA ALA A 197 16.30 -4.21 -4.68
C ALA A 197 16.58 -5.71 -4.61
N HIS A 198 17.13 -6.13 -3.47
CA HIS A 198 17.22 -7.52 -3.11
C HIS A 198 15.84 -8.06 -2.71
N ILE A 199 14.85 -7.89 -3.59
CA ILE A 199 13.63 -8.71 -3.54
C ILE A 199 14.14 -10.15 -3.58
N ASN A 200 13.72 -10.93 -2.59
CA ASN A 200 14.25 -12.27 -2.40
C ASN A 200 14.16 -13.04 -3.72
N LYS A 201 15.30 -13.46 -4.30
CA LYS A 201 15.34 -14.10 -5.63
C LYS A 201 14.57 -15.43 -5.69
N ASN A 202 14.27 -16.01 -4.54
CA ASN A 202 13.44 -17.21 -4.42
C ASN A 202 11.93 -16.88 -4.42
N ASP A 203 11.58 -15.61 -4.45
CA ASP A 203 10.22 -15.09 -4.41
C ASP A 203 9.75 -14.79 -5.83
N ASN A 204 9.20 -15.80 -6.51
CA ASN A 204 8.80 -15.75 -7.92
C ASN A 204 7.58 -14.84 -8.21
N ASN A 205 7.15 -14.03 -7.24
CA ASN A 205 5.92 -13.25 -7.31
C ASN A 205 6.12 -11.86 -7.95
N TRP A 206 7.36 -11.40 -8.10
CA TRP A 206 7.69 -10.13 -8.75
C TRP A 206 8.42 -10.35 -10.06
N VAL A 207 7.99 -9.64 -11.09
CA VAL A 207 8.65 -9.62 -12.40
C VAL A 207 9.20 -8.23 -12.64
N LEU A 208 10.50 -8.16 -13.00
CA LEU A 208 11.14 -6.88 -13.28
C LEU A 208 10.48 -6.22 -14.51
N ASN A 209 9.94 -5.02 -14.31
CA ASN A 209 9.35 -4.26 -15.38
C ASN A 209 10.43 -3.45 -16.12
N TYR A 210 10.90 -3.97 -17.26
CA TYR A 210 11.86 -3.27 -18.13
C TYR A 210 11.22 -2.19 -19.03
N SER A 211 9.89 -2.06 -19.01
CA SER A 211 9.22 -1.20 -19.98
C SER A 211 9.29 0.28 -19.59
N LYS A 212 10.20 1.01 -20.24
CA LYS A 212 10.33 2.49 -20.21
C LYS A 212 9.06 3.26 -20.65
N ASN A 213 7.97 2.56 -20.99
CA ASN A 213 6.81 3.08 -21.70
C ASN A 213 5.56 3.28 -20.81
N ILE A 214 5.58 2.85 -19.54
CA ILE A 214 4.41 2.92 -18.65
C ILE A 214 4.54 4.11 -17.70
N VAL A 215 5.73 4.31 -17.15
CA VAL A 215 6.09 5.41 -16.25
C VAL A 215 7.34 6.07 -16.82
N ASN A 216 7.33 7.38 -16.99
CA ASN A 216 8.52 8.08 -17.45
C ASN A 216 9.59 8.02 -16.34
N PRO A 217 10.75 7.37 -16.56
CA PRO A 217 11.75 7.19 -15.51
C PRO A 217 12.41 8.49 -15.04
N GLN A 218 12.26 9.60 -15.77
CA GLN A 218 12.79 10.91 -15.37
C GLN A 218 11.80 11.73 -14.52
N THR A 219 10.51 11.62 -14.80
CA THR A 219 9.46 12.38 -14.07
C THR A 219 8.69 11.52 -13.08
N ASN A 220 8.83 10.19 -13.15
CA ASN A 220 8.06 9.20 -12.40
C ASN A 220 6.54 9.34 -12.51
N THR A 221 6.06 9.94 -13.60
CA THR A 221 4.63 10.12 -13.88
C THR A 221 4.17 9.18 -15.00
N ILE A 222 2.86 8.98 -15.13
CA ILE A 222 2.24 8.27 -16.27
C ILE A 222 2.83 8.78 -17.59
N TYR A 223 3.37 7.89 -18.42
CA TYR A 223 3.90 8.27 -19.74
C TYR A 223 2.75 8.43 -20.73
N ASN A 224 2.48 9.66 -21.15
CA ASN A 224 1.51 9.95 -22.20
C ASN A 224 2.23 10.39 -23.49
N LYS A 225 2.14 9.58 -24.54
CA LYS A 225 2.69 9.89 -25.88
C LYS A 225 2.16 11.22 -26.45
N ASN A 226 0.99 11.68 -26.00
CA ASN A 226 0.32 12.87 -26.52
C ASN A 226 0.59 14.15 -25.71
N LYS A 227 1.52 14.15 -24.74
CA LYS A 227 1.82 15.32 -23.88
C LYS A 227 0.62 15.90 -23.12
N SER A 228 -0.44 15.14 -22.86
CA SER A 228 -1.55 15.61 -22.02
C SER A 228 -1.03 15.95 -20.61
N LYS A 229 -1.60 16.98 -19.98
CA LYS A 229 -1.20 17.40 -18.63
C LYS A 229 -1.54 16.29 -17.63
N ILE A 230 -0.68 16.08 -16.65
CA ILE A 230 -0.95 15.13 -15.56
C ILE A 230 -1.48 15.95 -14.40
N ALA A 231 -2.71 15.67 -13.99
CA ALA A 231 -3.29 16.23 -12.79
C ALA A 231 -2.92 15.34 -11.60
N ILE A 232 -2.40 15.96 -10.54
CA ILE A 232 -2.01 15.29 -9.30
C ILE A 232 -2.96 15.77 -8.21
N GLU A 233 -3.60 14.82 -7.54
CA GLU A 233 -4.49 15.09 -6.41
C GLU A 233 -3.91 14.45 -5.14
N PRO A 234 -3.39 15.25 -4.21
CA PRO A 234 -2.80 14.72 -2.98
C PRO A 234 -3.86 14.16 -2.03
N LEU A 235 -3.50 13.10 -1.33
CA LEU A 235 -4.27 12.51 -0.23
C LEU A 235 -3.66 12.91 1.11
N TYR A 236 -4.32 12.52 2.20
CA TYR A 236 -3.87 12.83 3.55
C TYR A 236 -2.49 12.20 3.79
N PRO A 237 -1.48 12.97 4.22
CA PRO A 237 -0.20 12.37 4.56
C PRO A 237 -0.32 11.60 5.88
N VAL A 238 0.22 10.39 5.95
CA VAL A 238 0.30 9.64 7.20
C VAL A 238 1.69 9.86 7.79
N SER A 239 1.74 10.41 9.00
CA SER A 239 2.99 10.69 9.71
C SER A 239 2.86 10.33 11.19
N VAL A 240 2.95 9.03 11.48
CA VAL A 240 2.80 8.48 12.84
C VAL A 240 3.91 7.51 13.19
N GLY A 241 4.85 7.98 14.01
CA GLY A 241 6.03 7.22 14.40
C GLY A 241 6.81 6.75 13.16
N PRO A 242 7.03 5.42 12.99
CA PRO A 242 7.75 4.90 11.83
C PRO A 242 6.92 4.85 10.53
N LEU A 243 5.59 4.97 10.61
CA LEU A 243 4.70 5.00 9.45
C LEU A 243 4.62 6.43 8.92
N VAL A 244 5.54 6.76 8.02
CA VAL A 244 5.55 8.05 7.33
C VAL A 244 5.47 7.81 5.83
N PHE A 245 4.36 8.21 5.21
CA PHE A 245 4.17 8.11 3.77
C PHE A 245 3.22 9.19 3.26
N ASP A 246 3.51 9.66 2.06
CA ASP A 246 2.63 10.53 1.31
C ASP A 246 1.81 9.67 0.32
N SER A 247 0.70 10.20 -0.17
CA SER A 247 -0.06 9.51 -1.22
C SER A 247 -0.76 10.51 -2.11
N PHE A 248 -0.96 10.12 -3.36
CA PHE A 248 -1.58 10.97 -4.36
C PHE A 248 -2.15 10.13 -5.50
N ILE A 249 -3.04 10.75 -6.25
CA ILE A 249 -3.67 10.18 -7.43
C ILE A 249 -3.24 10.97 -8.65
N GLU A 250 -2.62 10.32 -9.61
CA GLU A 250 -2.30 10.87 -10.92
C GLU A 250 -3.40 10.51 -11.92
N THR A 251 -3.95 11.51 -12.60
CA THR A 251 -4.89 11.33 -13.72
C THR A 251 -4.38 12.05 -14.95
N ILE A 252 -4.61 11.47 -16.12
CA ILE A 252 -4.38 12.16 -17.38
C ILE A 252 -5.48 13.20 -17.53
N ALA A 253 -5.12 14.48 -17.54
CA ALA A 253 -6.05 15.57 -17.79
C ALA A 253 -6.31 15.67 -19.30
N ASP A 254 -7.59 15.86 -19.66
CA ASP A 254 -8.03 16.15 -21.02
C ASP A 254 -7.47 17.49 -21.55
#